data_AF-A0A353H3J8-F1
#
_entry.id   AF-A0A353H3J8-F1
#
_cell.length_a   1.000
_cell.length_b   1.000
_cell.length_c   1.000
_cell.angle_alpha   90.00
_cell.angle_beta   90.00
_cell.angle_gamma   90.00
#
_symmetry.space_group_name_H-M   'P 1'
#
loop_
_entity.id
_entity.type
_entity.pdbx_description
1 polymer ?
#
loop_
_entity_poly.entity_id
_entity_poly.type
_entity_poly.pdbx_seq_one_letter_code
_entity_poly.pdbx_strand_id
1 'polypeptide(L)' 'MKLKFGQVVGGLIILIVLIFALANFASVEINVIFTVIKAPLFLVIIGCLLLGMLAQFLFSFFRRTTRK' A
#
# COMPACT_ATOMS: atom_id res chain seq x y z
N MET A 1 -17.22 -22.10 7.02
CA MET A 1 -17.05 -20.66 6.77
C MET A 1 -17.58 -20.36 5.37
N LYS A 2 -18.55 -19.44 5.22
CA LYS A 2 -19.01 -19.04 3.88
C LYS A 2 -18.09 -17.94 3.36
N LEU A 3 -17.24 -18.26 2.38
CA LEU A 3 -16.44 -17.26 1.68
C LEU A 3 -17.38 -16.30 0.97
N LYS A 4 -17.36 -15.02 1.36
CA LYS A 4 -18.17 -13.99 0.69
C LYS A 4 -17.55 -13.72 -0.67
N PHE A 5 -18.39 -13.61 -1.69
CA PHE A 5 -17.97 -13.32 -3.06
C PHE A 5 -16.99 -12.13 -3.14
N GLY A 6 -17.27 -11.06 -2.39
CA GLY A 6 -16.37 -9.90 -2.31
C GLY A 6 -14.97 -10.19 -1.76
N GLN A 7 -14.80 -11.18 -0.89
CA GLN A 7 -13.49 -11.59 -0.39
C GLN A 7 -12.71 -12.39 -1.44
N VAL A 8 -13.39 -13.24 -2.20
CA VAL A 8 -12.77 -14.01 -3.29
C VAL A 8 -12.32 -13.07 -4.40
N VAL A 9 -13.19 -12.16 -4.83
CA VAL A 9 -12.88 -11.17 -5.88
C VAL A 9 -11.76 -10.24 -5.43
N GLY A 10 -11.81 -9.73 -4.19
CA GLY A 10 -10.75 -8.89 -3.63
C GLY A 10 -9.40 -9.62 -3.58
N GLY A 11 -9.37 -10.88 -3.15
CA GLY A 11 -8.16 -11.70 -3.16
C GLY A 11 -7.59 -11.93 -4.55
N LEU A 12 -8.46 -12.17 -5.54
CA LEU A 12 -8.05 -12.37 -6.93
C LEU A 12 -7.45 -11.09 -7.54
N ILE A 13 -8.05 -9.92 -7.26
CA ILE A 13 -7.52 -8.63 -7.70
C ILE A 13 -6.14 -8.37 -7.09
N ILE A 14 -5.97 -8.62 -5.79
CA ILE A 14 -4.67 -8.47 -5.12
C ILE A 14 -3.60 -9.37 -5.76
N LEU A 15 -3.95 -10.62 -6.05
CA LEU A 15 -3.04 -11.57 -6.70
C LEU A 15 -2.61 -11.09 -8.09
N ILE A 16 -3.56 -10.60 -8.90
CA ILE A 16 -3.28 -10.07 -10.24
C ILE A 16 -2.37 -8.84 -10.15
N VAL A 17 -2.67 -7.90 -9.27
CA VAL A 17 -1.85 -6.70 -9.04
C VAL A 17 -0.43 -7.10 -8.61
N LEU A 18 -0.30 -8.10 -7.74
CA LEU A 18 1.01 -8.60 -7.31
C LEU A 18 1.80 -9.19 -8.48
N ILE A 19 1.18 -10.01 -9.32
CA ILE A 19 1.83 -10.59 -10.51
C ILE A 19 2.28 -9.48 -11.46
N PHE A 20 1.43 -8.49 -11.73
CA PHE A 20 1.81 -7.38 -12.62
C PHE A 20 2.92 -6.52 -12.03
N ALA A 21 2.91 -6.27 -10.72
CA ALA A 21 3.98 -5.56 -10.03
C ALA A 21 5.31 -6.32 -10.12
N LEU A 22 5.28 -7.65 -9.95
CA LEU A 22 6.47 -8.50 -10.05
C LEU A 22 6.91 -8.74 -11.51
N ALA A 23 6.01 -8.74 -12.48
CA ALA A 23 6.38 -8.87 -13.89
C ALA A 23 6.93 -7.55 -14.45
N ASN A 24 6.52 -6.40 -13.88
CA ASN A 24 6.91 -5.07 -14.30
C ASN A 24 7.74 -4.37 -13.22
N PHE A 25 8.80 -5.03 -12.77
CA PHE A 25 9.86 -4.45 -11.93
C PHE A 25 10.69 -3.36 -12.63
N ALA A 26 10.24 -2.84 -13.77
CA ALA A 26 10.94 -1.78 -14.47
C ALA A 26 11.17 -0.61 -13.52
N SER A 27 12.45 -0.26 -13.33
CA SER A 27 12.83 0.91 -12.55
C SER A 27 12.38 2.15 -13.31
N VAL A 28 11.44 2.89 -12.74
CA VAL A 28 10.95 4.16 -13.26
C VAL A 28 11.61 5.29 -12.48
N GLU A 29 11.81 6.43 -13.12
CA GLU A 29 12.26 7.65 -12.45
C GLU A 29 11.12 8.24 -11.62
N ILE A 30 11.32 8.31 -10.32
CA ILE A 30 10.33 8.80 -9.36
C ILE A 30 10.85 10.12 -8.81
N ASN A 31 10.19 11.21 -9.19
CA ASN A 31 10.49 12.52 -8.65
C ASN A 31 9.86 12.66 -7.26
N VAL A 32 10.70 12.62 -6.22
CA VAL A 32 10.31 12.96 -4.85
C VAL A 32 10.67 14.42 -4.59
N ILE A 33 10.02 15.04 -3.60
CA ILE A 33 10.01 16.50 -3.36
C ILE A 33 11.39 17.18 -3.48
N PHE A 34 12.48 16.48 -3.12
CA PHE A 34 13.84 17.04 -3.14
C PHE A 34 14.83 16.30 -4.06
N THR A 35 14.46 15.19 -4.70
CA THR A 35 15.39 14.39 -5.52
C THR A 35 14.66 13.44 -6.48
N VAL A 36 15.38 12.86 -7.44
CA VAL A 36 14.85 11.83 -8.33
C VAL A 36 15.47 10.48 -7.96
N ILE A 37 14.63 9.50 -7.65
CA ILE A 37 15.05 8.16 -7.27
C ILE A 37 14.60 7.18 -8.35
N LYS A 38 15.49 6.28 -8.77
CA LYS A 38 15.14 5.18 -9.67
C LYS A 38 14.76 3.96 -8.85
N ALA A 39 13.47 3.64 -8.85
CA ALA A 39 12.96 2.47 -8.17
C ALA A 39 11.74 1.92 -8.92
N PRO A 40 11.38 0.65 -8.72
CA PRO A 40 10.13 0.12 -9.22
C PRO A 40 8.94 0.88 -8.61
N LEU A 41 7.99 1.32 -9.44
CA LEU A 41 6.88 2.16 -8.99
C LEU A 41 6.03 1.48 -7.89
N PHE A 42 5.84 0.16 -7.97
CA PHE A 42 5.03 -0.57 -7.00
C PHE A 42 5.62 -0.53 -5.58
N LEU A 43 6.95 -0.45 -5.44
CA LEU A 43 7.64 -0.36 -4.14
C LEU A 43 7.28 0.94 -3.44
N VAL A 44 7.20 2.04 -4.19
CA VAL A 44 6.79 3.35 -3.68
C VAL A 44 5.33 3.36 -3.30
N ILE A 45 4.45 2.77 -4.12
CA ILE A 45 3.01 2.65 -3.80
C ILE A 45 2.80 1.87 -2.49
N ILE A 46 3.47 0.73 -2.32
CA ILE A 46 3.40 -0.07 -1.09
C ILE A 46 3.94 0.74 0.10
N GLY A 47 5.08 1.42 -0.07
CA GLY A 47 5.65 2.28 0.97
C GLY A 47 4.69 3.37 1.43
N CYS A 48 4.08 4.11 0.49
CA CYS A 48 3.09 5.13 0.80
C CYS A 48 1.85 4.54 1.50
N LEU A 49 1.37 3.37 1.07
CA LEU A 49 0.22 2.72 1.67
C LEU A 49 0.50 2.33 3.13
N LEU A 50 1.68 1.76 3.39
CA LEU A 50 2.13 1.40 4.74
C LEU A 50 2.27 2.64 5.64
N LEU A 51 2.86 3.72 5.12
CA LEU A 51 2.98 4.98 5.86
C LEU A 51 1.61 5.58 6.20
N GLY A 52 0.66 5.55 5.26
CA GLY A 52 -0.71 6.00 5.49
C GLY A 52 -1.43 5.16 6.55
N MET A 53 -1.28 3.83 6.50
CA MET A 53 -1.83 2.93 7.52
C MET A 53 -1.23 3.21 8.90
N LEU A 54 0.08 3.43 8.98
CA LEU A 54 0.77 3.76 10.23
C LEU A 54 0.28 5.09 10.80
N ALA A 55 0.16 6.12 9.96
CA ALA A 55 -0.34 7.43 10.38
C ALA A 55 -1.78 7.33 10.92
N GLN A 56 -2.66 6.60 10.24
CA GLN A 56 -4.03 6.37 10.69
C GLN A 56 -4.09 5.59 12.01
N PHE A 57 -3.23 4.58 12.17
CA PHE A 57 -3.11 3.82 13.40
C PHE A 57 -2.70 4.70 14.58
N LEU A 58 -1.63 5.49 14.41
CA LEU A 58 -1.14 6.42 15.42
C LEU A 58 -2.22 7.45 15.79
N PHE A 59 -2.86 8.07 14.79
CA PHE A 59 -3.91 9.05 15.02
C PHE A 59 -5.12 8.48 15.77
N SER A 60 -5.51 7.24 15.44
CA SER A 60 -6.56 6.52 16.17
C SER A 60 -6.17 6.23 17.62
N PHE A 61 -4.92 5.83 17.86
CA PHE A 61 -4.39 5.58 19.19
C PHE A 61 -4.38 6.85 20.04
N PHE A 62 -3.84 7.96 19.52
CA PHE A 62 -3.84 9.25 20.21
C PHE A 62 -5.26 9.70 20.58
N ARG A 63 -6.21 9.64 19.64
CA ARG A 63 -7.62 9.98 19.92
C ARG A 63 -8.27 9.14 21.01
N ARG A 64 -7.90 7.86 21.15
CA ARG A 64 -8.42 6.99 22.22
C ARG A 64 -7.85 7.36 23.58
N THR A 65 -6.58 7.73 23.64
CA THR A 65 -5.91 8.14 24.88
C THR A 65 -6.42 9.49 25.39
N THR A 66 -6.66 10.48 24.54
CA THR A 66 -7.13 11.82 24.95
C THR A 66 -8.62 11.88 25.33
N ARG A 67 -9.39 10.81 25.08
CA ARG A 67 -10.82 10.70 25.46
C ARG A 67 -11.06 9.94 26.78
N LYS A 68 -10.01 9.50 27.45
CA LYS A 68 -10.06 9.02 28.85
C LYS A 68 -9.66 10.15 29.79
#